data_AF-A0A930MSL1-F1
#
_entry.id   AF-A0A930MSL1-F1
#
_cell.length_a   1.000
_cell.length_b   1.000
_cell.length_c   1.000
_cell.angle_alpha   90.00
_cell.angle_beta   90.00
_cell.angle_gamma   90.00
#
_symmetry.space_group_name_H-M   'P 1'
#
loop_
_entity.id
_entity.type
_entity.pdbx_description
1 polymer ?
#
loop_
_entity_poly.entity_id
_entity_poly.type
_entity_poly.pdbx_seq_one_letter_code
_entity_poly.pdbx_strand_id
1 'polypeptide(L)'
;GMGLRPVMSPVIKTENGRPIYGYKNLDSDKVVASGMAGYVRSEADATRAGQNPLVVRAIRVDGNANPVLSAEDARRVLIENGASGFLDATNVVFIR
;
A
#
# COMPACT_ATOMS: atom_id res chain seq x y z
N GLY A 1 -1.11 -5.21 16.36
CA GLY A 1 -0.52 -5.05 15.02
C GLY A 1 0.99 -4.88 15.08
N MET A 2 1.65 -4.75 13.92
CA MET A 2 3.12 -4.60 13.77
C MET A 2 3.63 -3.15 14.01
N GLY A 3 2.91 -2.33 14.77
CA GLY A 3 3.35 -0.96 15.09
C GLY A 3 3.28 0.05 13.93
N LEU A 4 2.50 -0.22 12.87
CA LEU A 4 2.36 0.67 11.72
C LEU A 4 1.76 2.04 12.12
N ARG A 5 2.48 3.12 11.81
CA ARG A 5 2.07 4.50 12.05
C ARG A 5 1.64 5.16 10.75
N PRO A 6 0.54 5.94 10.77
CA PRO A 6 0.16 6.77 9.63
C PRO A 6 1.24 7.78 9.28
N VAL A 7 1.63 7.83 8.01
CA VAL A 7 2.53 8.83 7.43
C VAL A 7 1.98 9.33 6.09
N MET A 8 2.43 10.52 5.68
CA MET A 8 2.01 11.17 4.43
C MET A 8 2.53 10.44 3.18
N SER A 9 3.75 9.91 3.24
CA SER A 9 4.42 9.27 2.11
C SER A 9 4.91 7.87 2.47
N PRO A 10 4.00 6.88 2.65
CA PRO A 10 4.40 5.52 2.95
C PRO A 10 5.00 4.84 1.71
N VAL A 11 5.92 3.91 1.95
CA VAL A 11 6.54 3.08 0.92
C VAL A 11 6.21 1.62 1.19
N ILE A 12 5.70 0.89 0.20
CA ILE A 12 5.60 -0.57 0.28
C ILE A 12 6.89 -1.15 -0.27
N LYS A 13 7.52 -2.06 0.48
CA LYS A 13 8.79 -2.68 0.11
C LYS A 13 8.66 -4.20 0.00
N THR A 14 9.50 -4.80 -0.82
CA THR A 14 9.78 -6.24 -0.77
C THR A 14 10.68 -6.57 0.43
N GLU A 15 10.76 -7.84 0.81
CA GLU A 15 11.64 -8.33 1.89
C GLU A 15 13.11 -7.94 1.70
N ASN A 16 13.57 -7.83 0.46
CA ASN A 16 14.93 -7.39 0.08
C ASN A 16 15.09 -5.87 0.08
N GLY A 17 14.10 -5.11 0.53
CA GLY A 17 14.13 -3.64 0.63
C GLY A 17 13.80 -2.89 -0.65
N ARG A 18 13.61 -3.58 -1.79
CA ARG A 18 13.20 -2.94 -3.05
C ARG A 18 11.80 -2.34 -2.89
N PRO A 19 11.58 -1.04 -3.14
CA PRO A 19 10.26 -0.45 -3.09
C PRO A 19 9.41 -0.89 -4.29
N ILE A 20 8.10 -1.01 -4.08
CA ILE A 20 7.10 -1.33 -5.12
C ILE A 20 5.97 -0.29 -5.21
N TYR A 21 5.86 0.60 -4.21
CA TYR A 21 4.92 1.72 -4.16
C TYR A 21 5.54 2.90 -3.39
N GLY A 22 5.14 4.13 -3.70
CA GLY A 22 5.59 5.34 -2.98
C GLY A 22 7.04 5.78 -3.26
N TYR A 23 7.72 5.18 -4.25
CA TYR A 23 9.11 5.52 -4.63
C TYR A 23 9.24 6.31 -5.92
N LYS A 24 8.18 6.33 -6.74
CA LYS A 24 8.09 7.10 -7.98
C LYS A 24 7.11 8.26 -7.78
N ASN A 25 7.18 9.26 -8.65
CA ASN A 25 6.22 10.35 -8.65
C ASN A 25 4.82 9.79 -8.94
N LEU A 26 3.92 9.93 -7.98
CA LEU A 26 2.49 9.78 -8.17
C LEU A 26 1.93 11.09 -8.73
N ASP A 27 0.74 11.02 -9.30
CA ASP A 27 -0.02 12.20 -9.71
C ASP A 27 -0.24 13.13 -8.50
N SER A 28 0.37 14.31 -8.55
CA SER A 28 0.34 15.27 -7.45
C SER A 28 -1.08 15.72 -7.10
N ASP A 29 -1.95 15.93 -8.09
CA ASP A 29 -3.32 16.38 -7.85
C ASP A 29 -4.12 15.30 -7.13
N LYS A 30 -3.92 14.03 -7.50
CA LYS A 30 -4.52 12.89 -6.80
C LYS A 30 -4.00 12.76 -5.37
N VAL A 31 -2.68 12.86 -5.18
CA VAL A 31 -2.08 12.77 -3.84
C VAL A 31 -2.54 13.91 -2.94
N VAL A 32 -2.70 15.13 -3.48
CA VAL A 32 -3.24 16.27 -2.73
C VAL A 32 -4.70 16.03 -2.35
N ALA A 33 -5.52 15.51 -3.26
CA ALA A 33 -6.94 15.29 -3.01
C ALA A 33 -7.23 14.12 -2.05
N SER A 34 -6.46 13.03 -2.15
CA SER A 34 -6.79 11.76 -1.48
C SER A 34 -5.68 11.22 -0.58
N GLY A 35 -4.46 11.77 -0.61
CA GLY A 35 -3.28 11.17 0.02
C GLY A 35 -2.79 9.90 -0.69
N MET A 36 -1.69 9.32 -0.24
CA MET A 36 -1.11 8.11 -0.86
C MET A 36 -1.75 6.80 -0.39
N ALA A 37 -2.31 6.75 0.82
CA ALA A 37 -2.92 5.53 1.35
C ALA A 37 -3.96 5.86 2.43
N GLY A 38 -4.95 5.00 2.59
CA GLY A 38 -5.87 5.01 3.73
C GLY A 38 -5.30 4.20 4.90
N TYR A 39 -5.68 4.57 6.13
CA TYR A 39 -5.35 3.81 7.33
C TYR A 39 -6.63 3.51 8.10
N VAL A 40 -6.92 2.22 8.31
CA VAL A 40 -8.16 1.76 8.93
C VAL A 40 -7.88 0.71 10.00
N ARG A 41 -8.89 0.39 10.82
CA ARG A 41 -8.78 -0.62 11.88
C ARG A 41 -9.35 -1.99 11.48
N SER A 42 -10.13 -2.05 10.41
CA SER A 42 -10.79 -3.27 9.95
C SER A 42 -10.90 -3.32 8.44
N GLU A 43 -11.06 -4.52 7.88
CA GLU A 43 -11.30 -4.72 6.44
C GLU A 43 -12.61 -4.07 5.98
N ALA A 44 -13.63 -4.03 6.85
CA ALA A 44 -14.93 -3.42 6.54
C ALA A 44 -14.82 -1.92 6.23
N ASP A 45 -13.85 -1.24 6.83
CA ASP A 45 -13.61 0.19 6.64
C ASP A 45 -12.73 0.50 5.41
N ALA A 46 -12.16 -0.53 4.75
CA ALA A 46 -11.19 -0.38 3.66
C ALA A 46 -11.82 -0.01 2.31
N THR A 47 -12.86 0.83 2.31
CA THR A 47 -13.67 1.19 1.14
C THR A 47 -12.86 1.81 -0.01
N ARG A 48 -11.77 2.50 0.32
CA ARG A 48 -10.80 3.05 -0.66
C ARG A 48 -10.15 1.99 -1.56
N ALA A 49 -10.06 0.74 -1.11
CA ALA A 49 -9.50 -0.34 -1.92
C ALA A 49 -10.46 -0.85 -3.02
N GLY A 50 -11.70 -0.35 -3.06
CA GLY A 50 -12.71 -0.73 -4.05
C GLY A 50 -13.50 -1.97 -3.66
N GLN A 51 -14.27 -2.50 -4.60
CA GLN A 51 -15.24 -3.59 -4.37
C GLN A 51 -14.60 -4.99 -4.35
N ASN A 52 -13.45 -5.17 -5.01
CA ASN A 52 -12.75 -6.45 -5.07
C ASN A 52 -11.24 -6.25 -4.82
N PRO A 53 -10.84 -5.95 -3.57
CA PRO A 53 -9.46 -5.61 -3.26
C PRO A 53 -8.56 -6.85 -3.22
N LEU A 54 -7.31 -6.70 -3.68
CA LEU A 54 -6.26 -7.67 -3.39
C LEU A 54 -5.80 -7.49 -1.93
N VAL A 55 -6.06 -8.48 -1.09
CA VAL A 55 -5.60 -8.49 0.32
C VAL A 55 -4.29 -9.27 0.43
N VAL A 56 -3.26 -8.63 0.98
CA VAL A 56 -1.95 -9.23 1.27
C VAL A 56 -1.52 -8.92 2.70
N ARG A 57 -0.71 -9.79 3.29
CA ARG A 57 -0.21 -9.63 4.65
C ARG A 57 1.25 -9.20 4.63
N ALA A 58 1.56 -8.07 5.27
CA ALA A 58 2.94 -7.67 5.49
C ALA A 58 3.65 -8.62 6.46
N ILE A 59 4.93 -8.87 6.20
CA ILE A 59 5.78 -9.73 7.04
C ILE A 59 6.50 -8.95 8.14
N ARG A 60 6.67 -7.63 7.95
CA ARG A 60 7.19 -6.68 8.94
C ARG A 60 6.86 -5.25 8.55
N VAL A 61 7.19 -4.31 9.42
CA VAL A 61 7.13 -2.86 9.15
C VAL A 61 8.54 -2.28 9.29
N ASP A 62 8.98 -1.55 8.28
CA ASP A 62 10.25 -0.83 8.26
C ASP A 62 10.04 0.65 8.65
N GLY A 63 10.92 1.18 9.51
CA GLY A 63 10.83 2.56 10.00
C GLY A 63 9.50 2.94 10.67
N ASN A 64 8.77 1.97 11.23
CA ASN A 64 7.42 2.12 11.80
C ASN A 64 6.32 2.58 10.83
N ALA A 65 6.60 2.68 9.53
CA ALA A 65 5.68 3.30 8.57
C ALA A 65 5.52 2.53 7.25
N ASN A 66 6.49 1.67 6.91
CA ASN A 66 6.60 1.06 5.59
C ASN A 66 6.31 -0.44 5.66
N PRO A 67 5.15 -0.92 5.20
CA PRO A 67 4.88 -2.34 5.14
C PRO A 67 5.87 -3.05 4.21
N VAL A 68 6.43 -4.16 4.69
CA VAL A 68 7.31 -5.03 3.93
C VAL A 68 6.55 -6.30 3.59
N LEU A 69 6.51 -6.65 2.31
CA LEU A 69 5.86 -7.85 1.79
C LEU A 69 6.89 -8.96 1.49
N SER A 70 6.44 -10.20 1.54
CA SER A 70 7.18 -11.33 0.95
C SER A 70 7.41 -11.09 -0.55
N ALA A 71 8.42 -11.72 -1.14
CA ALA A 71 8.64 -11.65 -2.59
C ALA A 71 7.42 -12.16 -3.38
N GLU A 72 6.68 -13.13 -2.85
CA GLU A 72 5.47 -13.66 -3.47
C GLU A 72 4.32 -12.65 -3.48
N ASP A 73 3.98 -12.06 -2.33
CA ASP A 73 2.91 -11.07 -2.25
C ASP A 73 3.25 -9.81 -3.02
N ALA A 74 4.51 -9.37 -3.00
CA ALA A 74 4.97 -8.25 -3.81
C ALA A 74 4.81 -8.51 -5.32
N ARG A 75 5.06 -9.75 -5.79
CA ARG A 75 4.81 -10.12 -7.19
C ARG A 75 3.32 -10.07 -7.51
N ARG A 76 2.46 -10.62 -6.65
CA ARG A 76 1.00 -10.57 -6.83
C ARG A 76 0.49 -9.14 -6.93
N VAL A 77 0.95 -8.25 -6.05
CA VAL A 77 0.64 -6.81 -6.08
C VAL A 77 1.02 -6.18 -7.43
N LEU A 78 2.20 -6.48 -7.95
CA LEU A 78 2.67 -5.90 -9.22
C LEU A 78 1.90 -6.45 -10.43
N ILE A 79 1.55 -7.74 -10.45
CA ILE A 79 0.75 -8.36 -11.51
C ILE A 79 -0.65 -7.73 -11.55
N GLU A 80 -1.34 -7.68 -10.41
CA GLU A 80 -2.69 -7.11 -10.34
C GLU A 80 -2.69 -5.60 -10.63
N ASN A 81 -1.64 -4.88 -10.19
CA ASN A 81 -1.48 -3.48 -10.53
C ASN A 81 -1.26 -3.28 -12.04
N GLY A 82 -0.58 -4.19 -12.72
CA GLY A 82 -0.41 -4.13 -14.17
C GLY A 82 -1.74 -4.19 -14.93
N ALA A 83 -2.74 -4.90 -14.38
CA ALA A 83 -4.07 -5.00 -14.98
C ALA A 83 -5.01 -3.85 -14.60
N SER A 84 -4.90 -3.31 -13.38
CA SER A 84 -5.90 -2.39 -12.81
C SER A 84 -5.40 -0.97 -12.54
N GLY A 85 -4.09 -0.77 -12.43
CA GLY A 85 -3.48 0.52 -12.09
C GLY A 85 -3.77 1.03 -10.67
N PHE A 86 -4.16 0.16 -9.72
CA PHE A 86 -4.61 0.59 -8.39
C PHE A 86 -3.55 1.36 -7.59
N LEU A 87 -2.25 1.11 -7.81
CA LEU A 87 -1.17 1.85 -7.15
C LEU A 87 -1.11 3.29 -7.65
N ASP A 88 -1.19 3.50 -8.97
CA ASP A 88 -1.20 4.85 -9.57
C ASP A 88 -2.51 5.60 -9.27
N ALA A 89 -3.60 4.88 -8.98
CA ALA A 89 -4.85 5.44 -8.48
C ALA A 89 -4.85 5.77 -6.98
N THR A 90 -3.80 5.41 -6.24
CA THR A 90 -3.74 5.53 -4.76
C THR A 90 -4.83 4.74 -4.03
N ASN A 91 -5.32 3.65 -4.64
CA ASN A 91 -6.29 2.72 -4.05
C ASN A 91 -5.56 1.73 -3.13
N VAL A 92 -4.88 2.27 -2.12
CA VAL A 92 -4.05 1.52 -1.17
C VAL A 92 -4.58 1.78 0.23
N VAL A 93 -4.81 0.72 1.00
CA VAL A 93 -5.29 0.81 2.38
C VAL A 93 -4.42 -0.06 3.28
N PHE A 94 -3.99 0.49 4.41
CA PHE A 94 -3.32 -0.24 5.46
C PHE A 94 -4.26 -0.46 6.65
N ILE A 95 -4.34 -1.71 7.09
CA ILE A 95 -5.11 -2.12 8.27
C ILE A 95 -4.13 -2.25 9.44
N ARG A 96 -4.43 -1.63 10.59
CA ARG A 96 -3.51 -1.53 11.73
C ARG A 96 -4.10 -1.96 13.07
#